data_AF-A0A1C0U369-F1
#
_entry.id   AF-A0A1C0U369-F1
#
_cell.length_a   1.000
_cell.length_b   1.000
_cell.length_c   1.000
_cell.angle_alpha   90.00
_cell.angle_beta   90.00
_cell.angle_gamma   90.00
#
_symmetry.space_group_name_H-M   'P 1'
#
loop_
_entity.id
_entity.type
_entity.pdbx_description
1 polymer ?
#
loop_
_entity_poly.entity_id
_entity_poly.type
_entity_poly.pdbx_seq_one_letter_code
_entity_poly.pdbx_strand_id
1 'polypeptide(L)'
;MRILEALLLLSSTLFTSLPALALSPTITANDIAREIRNRGVNSVVAELGETGARQEIIHKITTGDSNWVKLAFKLTQSMHIDFSKEIHYSLSIALINNPVDVLTTADKEKNISLADLCTIPPELETRENKIEFVDKVRKSLKSITDYEIKGRAEECFWELDKAYNLEF
;
A
#
# COMPACT_ATOMS: atom_id res chain seq x y z
N MET A 1 42.85 36.15 35.64
CA MET A 1 42.72 34.73 35.26
C MET A 1 41.80 34.01 36.25
N ARG A 2 40.48 34.26 36.19
CA ARG A 2 39.43 33.53 36.95
C ARG A 2 38.06 33.78 36.31
N ILE A 3 37.88 33.37 35.05
CA ILE A 3 36.57 33.42 34.37
C ILE A 3 36.42 32.17 33.50
N LEU A 4 36.71 30.99 34.05
CA LEU A 4 36.73 29.72 33.31
C LEU A 4 36.34 28.55 34.21
N GLU A 5 35.25 28.69 34.99
CA GLU A 5 34.68 27.57 35.75
C GLU A 5 33.14 27.50 35.67
N ALA A 6 32.54 28.13 34.67
CA ALA A 6 31.10 28.09 34.49
C ALA A 6 30.78 27.75 33.04
N LEU A 7 30.93 26.47 32.62
CA LEU A 7 30.41 25.94 31.35
C LEU A 7 30.75 24.44 31.17
N LEU A 8 30.41 23.55 32.11
CA LEU A 8 30.67 22.11 31.87
C LEU A 8 29.62 21.10 32.36
N LEU A 9 28.40 21.52 32.75
CA LEU A 9 27.39 20.56 33.21
C LEU A 9 25.99 20.89 32.68
N LEU A 10 25.82 20.92 31.36
CA LEU A 10 24.49 20.88 30.74
C LEU A 10 24.52 20.22 29.36
N SER A 11 25.25 19.10 29.24
CA SER A 11 25.11 18.17 28.12
C SER A 11 24.25 16.97 28.56
N SER A 12 23.00 17.24 28.94
CA SER A 12 21.98 16.19 28.93
C SER A 12 21.45 16.12 27.50
N THR A 13 22.23 15.49 26.61
CA THR A 13 21.70 15.01 25.35
C THR A 13 20.61 14.00 25.68
N LEU A 14 19.36 14.48 25.69
CA LEU A 14 18.16 13.65 25.60
C LEU A 14 18.25 12.90 24.28
N PHE A 15 18.98 11.79 24.26
CA PHE A 15 18.76 10.71 23.31
C PHE A 15 17.41 10.11 23.68
N THR A 16 16.34 10.73 23.20
CA THR A 16 15.07 10.03 23.09
C THR A 16 15.31 8.94 22.05
N SER A 17 15.61 7.73 22.51
CA SER A 17 15.55 6.53 21.68
C SER A 17 14.20 6.58 20.97
N LEU A 18 14.19 6.79 19.64
CA LEU A 18 13.00 6.52 18.88
C LEU A 18 12.63 5.07 19.23
N PRO A 19 11.39 4.78 19.63
CA PRO A 19 10.97 3.41 19.76
C PRO A 19 11.07 2.80 18.37
N ALA A 20 12.19 2.14 18.10
CA ALA A 20 12.28 1.15 17.04
C ALA A 20 11.09 0.22 17.30
N LEU A 21 10.31 -0.06 16.28
CA LEU A 21 9.27 -1.04 16.39
C LEU A 21 9.91 -2.30 16.95
N ALA A 22 9.50 -2.69 18.15
CA ALA A 22 9.51 -4.08 18.51
C ALA A 22 8.43 -4.74 17.63
N LEU A 23 8.71 -4.87 16.33
CA LEU A 23 7.88 -5.65 15.42
C LEU A 23 7.85 -7.04 16.03
N SER A 24 6.70 -7.38 16.61
CA SER A 24 6.37 -8.74 17.00
C SER A 24 6.74 -9.66 15.82
N PRO A 25 7.19 -10.90 16.07
CA PRO A 25 7.56 -11.85 15.00
C PRO A 25 6.45 -12.12 13.96
N THR A 26 5.24 -11.59 14.17
CA THR A 26 4.19 -11.50 13.16
C THR A 26 3.75 -10.04 13.02
N ILE A 27 4.09 -9.40 11.90
CA ILE A 27 3.67 -8.02 11.60
C ILE A 27 2.21 -8.05 11.15
N THR A 28 1.32 -7.37 11.87
CA THR A 28 -0.10 -7.28 11.47
C THR A 28 -0.40 -5.93 10.83
N ALA A 29 -1.40 -5.91 9.94
CA ALA A 29 -1.85 -4.66 9.32
C ALA A 29 -2.32 -3.63 10.36
N ASN A 30 -2.94 -4.10 11.46
CA ASN A 30 -3.42 -3.24 12.54
C ASN A 30 -2.28 -2.62 13.35
N ASP A 31 -1.19 -3.33 13.55
CA ASP A 31 0.01 -2.80 14.21
C ASP A 31 0.62 -1.69 13.37
N ILE A 32 0.83 -1.93 12.07
CA ILE A 32 1.35 -0.88 11.18
C ILE A 32 0.39 0.31 11.14
N ALA A 33 -0.93 0.08 11.05
CA ALA A 33 -1.91 1.17 11.05
C ALA A 33 -1.88 1.98 12.36
N ARG A 34 -1.64 1.34 13.51
CA ARG A 34 -1.46 2.00 14.80
C ARG A 34 -0.20 2.86 14.80
N GLU A 35 0.89 2.35 14.25
CA GLU A 35 2.15 3.08 14.15
C GLU A 35 2.06 4.28 13.21
N ILE A 36 1.35 4.15 12.08
CA ILE A 36 1.07 5.28 11.18
C ILE A 36 0.32 6.39 11.92
N ARG A 37 -0.65 6.06 12.79
CA ARG A 37 -1.35 7.05 13.61
C ARG A 37 -0.44 7.71 14.65
N ASN A 38 0.48 6.96 15.24
CA ASN A 38 1.33 7.44 16.33
C ASN A 38 2.45 8.36 15.84
N ARG A 39 3.08 8.05 14.70
CA ARG A 39 4.30 8.73 14.23
C ARG A 39 4.34 9.07 12.74
N GLY A 40 3.23 8.85 12.04
CA GLY A 40 3.07 9.24 10.64
C GLY A 40 3.59 8.19 9.64
N VAL A 41 2.99 8.20 8.45
CA VAL A 41 3.25 7.21 7.39
C VAL A 41 4.70 7.18 6.93
N ASN A 42 5.36 8.33 6.82
CA ASN A 42 6.74 8.41 6.31
C ASN A 42 7.75 7.74 7.25
N SER A 43 7.63 7.97 8.57
CA SER A 43 8.51 7.33 9.56
C SER A 43 8.34 5.81 9.53
N VAL A 44 7.09 5.33 9.46
CA VAL A 44 6.80 3.90 9.40
C VAL A 44 7.34 3.28 8.13
N VAL A 45 7.10 3.89 6.96
CA VAL A 45 7.56 3.34 5.68
C VAL A 45 9.09 3.34 5.57
N ALA A 46 9.78 4.34 6.12
CA ALA A 46 11.23 4.35 6.19
C ALA A 46 11.75 3.13 6.96
N GLU A 47 11.23 2.90 8.16
CA GLU A 47 11.62 1.76 9.00
C GLU A 47 11.26 0.41 8.39
N LEU A 48 10.09 0.27 7.75
CA LEU A 48 9.73 -0.95 7.01
C LEU A 48 10.74 -1.27 5.90
N GLY A 49 11.38 -0.23 5.33
CA GLY A 49 12.47 -0.39 4.37
C GLY A 49 13.75 -0.90 5.04
N GLU A 50 14.12 -0.33 6.19
CA GLU A 50 15.31 -0.72 6.96
C GLU A 50 15.20 -2.15 7.51
N THR A 51 13.99 -2.59 7.91
CA THR A 51 13.75 -3.94 8.44
C THR A 51 13.52 -4.99 7.36
N GLY A 52 13.44 -4.59 6.08
CA GLY A 52 13.16 -5.50 4.96
C GLY A 52 11.70 -6.00 4.88
N ALA A 53 10.80 -5.44 5.68
CA ALA A 53 9.40 -5.88 5.75
C ALA A 53 8.54 -5.46 4.55
N ARG A 54 9.01 -4.54 3.69
CA ARG A 54 8.24 -4.04 2.53
C ARG A 54 7.73 -5.15 1.60
N GLN A 55 8.58 -6.12 1.27
CA GLN A 55 8.22 -7.19 0.34
C GLN A 55 7.18 -8.15 0.92
N GLU A 56 7.25 -8.42 2.23
CA GLU A 56 6.21 -9.18 2.90
C GLU A 56 4.86 -8.43 2.82
N ILE A 57 4.85 -7.12 3.09
CA ILE A 57 3.64 -6.30 3.04
C ILE A 57 3.03 -6.27 1.64
N ILE A 58 3.86 -6.06 0.60
CA ILE A 58 3.45 -6.12 -0.82
C ILE A 58 2.74 -7.44 -1.09
N HIS A 59 3.36 -8.56 -0.72
CA HIS A 59 2.75 -9.88 -0.88
C HIS A 59 1.42 -10.01 -0.10
N LYS A 60 1.35 -9.56 1.15
CA LYS A 60 0.11 -9.60 1.94
C LYS A 60 -1.02 -8.81 1.30
N ILE A 61 -0.73 -7.67 0.66
CA ILE A 61 -1.75 -6.87 -0.04
C ILE A 61 -2.36 -7.68 -1.21
N THR A 62 -1.54 -8.38 -2.00
CA THR A 62 -2.02 -9.19 -3.14
C THR A 62 -3.03 -10.27 -2.75
N THR A 63 -3.06 -10.69 -1.49
CA THR A 63 -4.03 -11.69 -1.00
C THR A 63 -5.46 -11.17 -0.99
N GLY A 64 -5.67 -9.85 -1.03
CA GLY A 64 -6.98 -9.23 -0.93
C GLY A 64 -7.56 -9.23 0.50
N ASP A 65 -6.78 -9.57 1.53
CA ASP A 65 -7.23 -9.42 2.91
C ASP A 65 -7.62 -7.96 3.22
N SER A 66 -8.81 -7.77 3.76
CA SER A 66 -9.42 -6.45 3.95
C SER A 66 -8.57 -5.50 4.80
N ASN A 67 -7.82 -6.01 5.79
CA ASN A 67 -6.99 -5.17 6.64
C ASN A 67 -5.73 -4.71 5.90
N TRP A 68 -5.13 -5.61 5.12
CA TRP A 68 -3.99 -5.27 4.26
C TRP A 68 -4.39 -4.32 3.13
N VAL A 69 -5.56 -4.52 2.50
CA VAL A 69 -6.11 -3.58 1.52
C VAL A 69 -6.28 -2.19 2.14
N LYS A 70 -6.94 -2.07 3.30
CA LYS A 70 -7.13 -0.76 3.97
C LYS A 70 -5.81 -0.11 4.38
N LEU A 71 -4.83 -0.90 4.80
CA LEU A 71 -3.50 -0.39 5.12
C LEU A 71 -2.77 0.11 3.88
N ALA A 72 -2.88 -0.59 2.74
CA ALA A 72 -2.24 -0.22 1.49
C ALA A 72 -2.54 1.23 1.09
N PHE A 73 -3.82 1.65 1.11
CA PHE A 73 -4.22 3.03 0.81
C PHE A 73 -3.63 4.06 1.78
N LYS A 74 -3.27 3.68 3.00
CA LYS A 74 -2.55 4.59 3.93
C LYS A 74 -1.08 4.68 3.57
N LEU A 75 -0.46 3.55 3.24
CA LEU A 75 0.95 3.46 2.89
C LEU A 75 1.30 4.22 1.61
N THR A 76 0.38 4.29 0.64
CA THR A 76 0.57 5.06 -0.62
C THR A 76 0.63 6.56 -0.43
N GLN A 77 0.25 7.06 0.76
CA GLN A 77 0.38 8.48 1.10
C GLN A 77 1.80 8.85 1.57
N SER A 78 2.75 7.90 1.55
CA SER A 78 4.14 8.19 1.90
C SER A 78 4.91 8.88 0.77
N MET A 79 5.98 9.58 1.12
CA MET A 79 6.91 10.18 0.16
C MET A 79 7.86 9.17 -0.50
N HIS A 80 7.84 7.89 -0.09
CA HIS A 80 8.61 6.83 -0.74
C HIS A 80 7.87 6.34 -1.99
N ILE A 81 8.12 7.02 -3.10
CA ILE A 81 7.40 6.85 -4.35
C ILE A 81 7.48 5.41 -4.89
N ASP A 82 8.66 4.79 -4.84
CA ASP A 82 8.85 3.44 -5.40
C ASP A 82 8.02 2.40 -4.64
N PHE A 83 8.00 2.48 -3.31
CA PHE A 83 7.16 1.61 -2.49
C PHE A 83 5.67 1.87 -2.73
N SER A 84 5.29 3.14 -2.93
CA SER A 84 3.90 3.49 -3.23
C SER A 84 3.44 2.91 -4.57
N LYS A 85 4.32 2.91 -5.59
CA LYS A 85 4.06 2.25 -6.89
C LYS A 85 3.88 0.74 -6.74
N GLU A 86 4.77 0.07 -6.00
CA GLU A 86 4.65 -1.38 -5.72
C GLU A 86 3.33 -1.71 -5.01
N ILE A 87 2.86 -0.83 -4.13
CA ILE A 87 1.55 -0.97 -3.48
C ILE A 87 0.40 -0.81 -4.48
N HIS A 88 0.47 0.15 -5.42
CA HIS A 88 -0.57 0.33 -6.45
C HIS A 88 -0.73 -0.96 -7.28
N TYR A 89 0.39 -1.55 -7.69
CA TYR A 89 0.37 -2.81 -8.44
C TYR A 89 -0.13 -3.98 -7.59
N SER A 90 0.26 -4.04 -6.32
CA SER A 90 -0.27 -5.04 -5.38
C SER A 90 -1.78 -4.94 -5.20
N LEU A 91 -2.32 -3.72 -5.17
CA LEU A 91 -3.77 -3.46 -5.13
C LEU A 91 -4.46 -3.86 -6.44
N SER A 92 -3.79 -3.66 -7.58
CA SER A 92 -4.29 -4.14 -8.89
C SER A 92 -4.40 -5.66 -8.90
N ILE A 93 -3.43 -6.37 -8.32
CA ILE A 93 -3.47 -7.84 -8.15
C ILE A 93 -4.58 -8.25 -7.16
N ALA A 94 -4.77 -7.50 -6.08
CA ALA A 94 -5.79 -7.78 -5.08
C ALA A 94 -7.22 -7.74 -5.65
N LEU A 95 -7.47 -7.06 -6.78
CA LEU A 95 -8.75 -7.09 -7.49
C LEU A 95 -9.17 -8.50 -7.92
N ILE A 96 -8.22 -9.43 -8.11
CA ILE A 96 -8.55 -10.84 -8.38
C ILE A 96 -9.31 -11.46 -7.20
N ASN A 97 -8.85 -11.19 -5.97
CA ASN A 97 -9.27 -11.89 -4.77
C ASN A 97 -10.37 -11.16 -4.00
N ASN A 98 -10.35 -9.83 -3.98
CA ASN A 98 -11.30 -9.02 -3.22
C ASN A 98 -11.56 -7.66 -3.88
N PRO A 99 -12.25 -7.63 -5.02
CA PRO A 99 -12.49 -6.39 -5.75
C PRO A 99 -13.41 -5.44 -4.99
N VAL A 100 -14.34 -5.95 -4.16
CA VAL A 100 -15.29 -5.12 -3.40
C VAL A 100 -14.56 -4.23 -2.40
N ASP A 101 -13.69 -4.81 -1.55
CA ASP A 101 -12.98 -3.99 -0.55
C ASP A 101 -11.97 -3.05 -1.21
N VAL A 102 -11.31 -3.48 -2.29
CA VAL A 102 -10.36 -2.64 -3.02
C VAL A 102 -11.08 -1.41 -3.59
N LEU A 103 -12.19 -1.60 -4.31
CA LEU A 103 -12.94 -0.49 -4.93
C LEU A 103 -13.64 0.40 -3.90
N THR A 104 -14.21 -0.18 -2.85
CA THR A 104 -14.85 0.58 -1.77
C THR A 104 -13.83 1.44 -1.02
N THR A 105 -12.65 0.88 -0.75
CA THR A 105 -11.58 1.63 -0.07
C THR A 105 -11.03 2.72 -0.98
N ALA A 106 -10.85 2.46 -2.27
CA ALA A 106 -10.44 3.48 -3.25
C ALA A 106 -11.42 4.67 -3.30
N ASP A 107 -12.72 4.39 -3.33
CA ASP A 107 -13.74 5.44 -3.35
C ASP A 107 -13.77 6.27 -2.05
N LYS A 108 -13.49 5.63 -0.91
CA LYS A 108 -13.44 6.28 0.39
C LYS A 108 -12.20 7.17 0.55
N GLU A 109 -11.01 6.64 0.25
CA GLU A 109 -9.74 7.33 0.52
C GLU A 109 -9.37 8.35 -0.56
N LYS A 110 -9.87 8.18 -1.80
CA LYS A 110 -9.74 9.14 -2.92
C LYS A 110 -8.31 9.59 -3.23
N ASN A 111 -7.32 8.77 -2.90
CA ASN A 111 -5.89 9.06 -3.08
C ASN A 111 -5.23 8.21 -4.18
N ILE A 112 -5.95 7.26 -4.77
CA ILE A 112 -5.51 6.47 -5.92
C ILE A 112 -6.60 6.58 -6.99
N SER A 113 -6.23 6.89 -8.23
CA SER A 113 -7.19 6.94 -9.33
C SER A 113 -7.61 5.53 -9.75
N LEU A 114 -8.79 5.36 -10.34
CA LEU A 114 -9.18 4.06 -10.89
C LEU A 114 -8.26 3.62 -12.03
N ALA A 115 -7.70 4.55 -12.81
CA ALA A 115 -6.76 4.22 -13.87
C ALA A 115 -5.44 3.63 -13.32
N ASP A 116 -4.96 4.12 -12.17
CA ASP A 116 -3.76 3.58 -11.50
C ASP A 116 -4.04 2.25 -10.79
N LEU A 117 -5.30 2.04 -10.35
CA LEU A 117 -5.73 0.86 -9.61
C LEU A 117 -6.14 -0.31 -10.52
N CYS A 118 -6.77 0.00 -11.65
CA CYS A 118 -7.34 -0.96 -12.59
C CYS A 118 -6.44 -1.03 -13.83
N THR A 119 -5.16 -1.32 -13.59
CA THR A 119 -4.11 -1.40 -14.61
C THR A 119 -3.47 -2.78 -14.64
N ILE A 120 -2.60 -3.02 -15.63
CA ILE A 120 -1.80 -4.24 -15.73
C ILE A 120 -0.44 -3.97 -15.06
N PRO A 121 -0.12 -4.68 -13.96
CA PRO A 121 1.17 -4.53 -13.31
C PRO A 121 2.34 -4.84 -14.26
N PRO A 122 3.36 -3.96 -14.37
CA PRO A 122 4.48 -4.17 -15.27
C PRO A 122 5.38 -5.34 -14.85
N GLU A 123 5.34 -5.76 -13.58
CA GLU A 123 6.07 -6.93 -13.07
C GLU A 123 5.55 -8.27 -13.59
N LEU A 124 4.40 -8.30 -14.26
CA LEU A 124 3.93 -9.48 -14.98
C LEU A 124 4.77 -9.65 -16.26
N GLU A 125 5.88 -10.36 -16.15
CA GLU A 125 6.92 -10.39 -17.19
C GLU A 125 6.45 -10.88 -18.57
N THR A 126 5.54 -11.86 -18.60
CA THR A 126 5.14 -12.52 -19.85
C THR A 126 3.77 -12.04 -20.33
N ARG A 127 3.57 -12.08 -21.66
CA ARG A 127 2.28 -11.79 -22.29
C ARG A 127 1.19 -12.70 -21.74
N GLU A 128 1.50 -13.98 -21.54
CA GLU A 128 0.58 -14.98 -21.03
C GLU A 128 0.12 -14.63 -19.61
N ASN A 129 1.04 -14.22 -18.73
CA ASN A 129 0.72 -13.81 -17.36
C ASN A 129 -0.16 -12.56 -17.33
N LYS A 130 0.12 -11.58 -18.22
CA LYS A 130 -0.69 -10.36 -18.35
C LYS A 130 -2.12 -10.67 -18.81
N ILE A 131 -2.28 -11.53 -19.82
CA ILE A 131 -3.60 -11.98 -20.31
C ILE A 131 -4.36 -12.71 -19.19
N GLU A 132 -3.71 -13.66 -18.52
CA GLU A 132 -4.32 -14.42 -17.43
C GLU A 132 -4.76 -13.51 -16.27
N PHE A 133 -3.92 -12.54 -15.91
CA PHE A 133 -4.24 -11.51 -14.91
C PHE A 133 -5.51 -10.75 -15.30
N VAL A 134 -5.57 -10.21 -16.51
CA VAL A 134 -6.73 -9.43 -16.98
C VAL A 134 -8.00 -10.27 -16.96
N ASP A 135 -7.95 -11.51 -17.43
CA ASP A 135 -9.12 -12.40 -17.44
C ASP A 135 -9.62 -12.71 -16.03
N LYS A 136 -8.70 -12.92 -15.06
CA LYS A 136 -9.05 -13.11 -13.65
C LYS A 136 -9.69 -11.87 -13.04
N VAL A 137 -9.14 -10.67 -13.27
CA VAL A 137 -9.72 -9.43 -12.76
C VAL A 137 -11.09 -9.18 -13.39
N ARG A 138 -11.22 -9.31 -14.72
CA ARG A 138 -12.51 -9.18 -15.42
C ARG A 138 -13.58 -10.12 -14.84
N LYS A 139 -13.21 -11.38 -14.58
CA LYS A 139 -14.12 -12.35 -13.95
C LYS A 139 -14.52 -11.92 -12.54
N SER A 140 -13.57 -11.43 -11.75
CA SER A 140 -13.81 -10.99 -10.37
C SER A 140 -14.74 -9.76 -10.33
N LEU A 141 -14.47 -8.75 -11.15
CA LEU A 141 -15.33 -7.56 -11.29
C LEU A 141 -16.75 -7.92 -11.73
N LYS A 142 -16.91 -8.81 -12.73
CA LYS A 142 -18.23 -9.28 -13.20
C LYS A 142 -19.02 -10.07 -12.15
N SER A 143 -18.35 -10.60 -11.12
CA SER A 143 -19.01 -11.37 -10.06
C SER A 143 -19.65 -10.48 -8.98
N ILE A 144 -19.36 -9.17 -8.98
CA ILE A 144 -19.94 -8.22 -8.04
C ILE A 144 -21.43 -8.04 -8.34
N THR A 145 -22.27 -8.42 -7.37
CA THR A 145 -23.73 -8.25 -7.42
C THR A 145 -24.23 -7.08 -6.57
N ASP A 146 -23.37 -6.53 -5.70
CA ASP A 146 -23.69 -5.36 -4.88
C ASP A 146 -23.92 -4.14 -5.77
N TYR A 147 -25.13 -3.58 -5.70
CA TYR A 147 -25.54 -2.45 -6.53
C TYR A 147 -24.76 -1.17 -6.20
N GLU A 148 -24.33 -0.97 -4.95
CA GLU A 148 -23.61 0.24 -4.54
C GLU A 148 -22.22 0.30 -5.18
N ILE A 149 -21.57 -0.85 -5.38
CA ILE A 149 -20.21 -0.95 -5.94
C ILE A 149 -20.22 -1.26 -7.44
N LYS A 150 -21.35 -1.72 -7.99
CA LYS A 150 -21.46 -2.14 -9.40
C LYS A 150 -20.98 -1.08 -10.40
N GLY A 151 -21.36 0.19 -10.21
CA GLY A 151 -20.90 1.27 -11.10
C GLY A 151 -19.38 1.44 -11.09
N ARG A 152 -18.75 1.35 -9.92
CA ARG A 152 -17.28 1.41 -9.78
C ARG A 152 -16.60 0.19 -10.38
N ALA A 153 -17.23 -0.99 -10.30
CA ALA A 153 -16.74 -2.19 -10.94
C ALA A 153 -16.76 -2.08 -12.48
N GLU A 154 -17.82 -1.48 -13.04
CA GLU A 154 -17.94 -1.20 -14.48
C GLU A 154 -16.90 -0.18 -14.95
N GLU A 155 -16.68 0.90 -14.19
CA GLU A 155 -15.61 1.87 -14.47
C GLU A 155 -14.21 1.22 -14.43
N CYS A 156 -13.94 0.43 -13.39
CA CYS A 156 -12.68 -0.31 -13.26
C CYS A 156 -12.47 -1.29 -14.42
N PHE A 157 -13.53 -1.98 -14.85
CA PHE A 157 -13.49 -2.87 -16.00
C PHE A 157 -13.08 -2.11 -17.27
N TRP A 158 -13.62 -0.91 -17.47
CA TRP A 158 -13.32 -0.08 -18.64
C TRP A 158 -11.86 0.43 -18.62
N GLU A 159 -11.36 0.89 -17.48
CA GLU A 159 -9.94 1.30 -17.35
C GLU A 159 -9.00 0.12 -17.59
N LEU A 160 -9.34 -1.07 -17.10
CA LEU A 160 -8.55 -2.28 -17.34
C LEU A 160 -8.54 -2.67 -18.83
N ASP A 161 -9.67 -2.57 -19.52
CA ASP A 161 -9.76 -2.82 -20.97
C ASP A 161 -8.92 -1.81 -21.76
N LYS A 162 -8.92 -0.54 -21.35
CA LYS A 162 -8.06 0.48 -21.95
C LYS A 162 -6.58 0.17 -21.73
N ALA A 163 -6.18 -0.22 -20.52
CA ALA A 163 -4.81 -0.64 -20.23
C ALA A 163 -4.39 -1.85 -21.09
N TYR A 164 -5.28 -2.84 -21.23
CA TYR A 164 -5.05 -4.02 -22.07
C TYR A 164 -4.83 -3.66 -23.55
N ASN A 165 -5.64 -2.75 -24.11
CA ASN A 165 -5.52 -2.32 -25.51
C ASN A 165 -4.31 -1.40 -25.78
N LEU A 166 -3.70 -0.83 -24.73
CA LEU A 166 -2.45 -0.06 -24.87
C LEU A 166 -1.23 -0.98 -24.79
N GLU A 167 -1.34 -2.08 -24.05
CA GLU A 167 -0.28 -3.06 -23.86
C GLU A 167 -0.12 -4.00 -25.07
N PHE A 168 -1.20 -4.26 -25.82
CA PHE A 168 -1.27 -5.22 -26.93
C PHE A 168 -1.92 -4.63 -28.19
#